data_AF-A0A522WDU7-F1
#
_entry.id   AF-A0A522WDU7-F1
#
_cell.length_a   1.000
_cell.length_b   1.000
_cell.length_c   1.000
_cell.angle_alpha   90.00
_cell.angle_beta   90.00
_cell.angle_gamma   90.00
#
_symmetry.space_group_name_H-M   'P 1'
#
loop_
_entity.id
_entity.type
_entity.pdbx_description
1 polymer ?
#
loop_
_entity_poly.entity_id
_entity_poly.type
_entity_poly.pdbx_seq_one_letter_code
_entity_poly.pdbx_strand_id
1 'polypeptide(L)'
;MTTDGTDTERKELSENLRHEYIFLQTAYENSDTKVITIKSWGTLLISGAIAVGFKERSCLIFVATAFASIMLWYLEARWKTFQYSFIARINRIERWFRQEQPDDIKPFQIFNAWMKEYDGYYKSPGAIWKMASTPFVFTPYIFVFMASLVGMIVASLPSPPPP
;
A
#
# COMPACT_ATOMS: atom_id res chain seq x y z
N MET A 1 -15.89 -40.15 -28.51
CA MET A 1 -17.05 -39.44 -27.93
C MET A 1 -16.68 -38.84 -26.57
N THR A 2 -15.55 -38.12 -26.52
CA THR A 2 -14.88 -37.66 -25.28
C THR A 2 -14.46 -36.18 -25.34
N THR A 3 -14.58 -35.54 -26.51
CA THR A 3 -14.22 -34.14 -26.76
C THR A 3 -15.20 -33.13 -26.15
N ASP A 4 -16.47 -33.53 -25.96
CA ASP A 4 -17.53 -32.65 -25.43
C ASP A 4 -17.37 -32.34 -23.93
N GLY A 5 -16.87 -33.31 -23.15
CA GLY A 5 -16.61 -33.14 -21.72
C GLY A 5 -15.44 -32.21 -21.43
N THR A 6 -14.33 -32.36 -22.16
CA THR A 6 -13.11 -31.57 -21.96
C THR A 6 -13.28 -30.10 -22.35
N ASP A 7 -14.08 -29.83 -23.37
CA ASP A 7 -14.37 -28.45 -23.79
C ASP A 7 -15.31 -27.74 -22.81
N THR A 8 -16.24 -28.48 -22.21
CA THR A 8 -17.13 -27.97 -21.16
C THR A 8 -16.33 -27.63 -19.89
N GLU A 9 -15.48 -28.55 -19.41
CA GLU A 9 -14.61 -28.32 -18.26
C GLU A 9 -13.66 -27.13 -18.46
N ARG A 10 -13.10 -26.98 -19.67
CA ARG A 10 -12.23 -25.84 -20.01
C ARG A 10 -13.00 -24.52 -20.00
N LYS A 11 -14.24 -24.49 -20.51
CA LYS A 11 -15.09 -23.30 -20.46
C LYS A 11 -15.46 -22.94 -19.03
N GLU A 12 -15.84 -23.91 -18.20
CA GLU A 12 -16.12 -23.69 -16.78
C GLU A 12 -14.89 -23.16 -16.03
N LEU A 13 -13.71 -23.74 -16.29
CA LEU A 13 -12.46 -23.25 -15.74
C LEU A 13 -12.19 -21.79 -16.16
N SER A 14 -12.37 -21.49 -17.45
CA SER A 14 -12.22 -20.13 -17.99
C SER A 14 -13.12 -19.12 -17.27
N GLU A 15 -14.39 -19.46 -17.09
CA GLU A 15 -15.37 -18.60 -16.41
C GLU A 15 -15.02 -18.40 -14.93
N ASN A 16 -14.62 -19.47 -14.23
CA ASN A 16 -14.21 -19.40 -12.84
C ASN A 16 -12.96 -18.53 -12.65
N LEU A 17 -11.96 -18.66 -13.54
CA LEU A 17 -10.75 -17.83 -13.52
C LEU A 17 -11.06 -16.38 -13.87
N ARG A 18 -11.99 -16.13 -14.81
CA ARG A 18 -12.48 -14.79 -15.14
C ARG A 18 -13.14 -14.13 -13.92
N HIS A 19 -13.99 -14.86 -13.20
CA HIS A 19 -14.61 -14.37 -11.98
C HIS A 19 -13.58 -14.07 -10.89
N GLU A 20 -12.62 -14.97 -10.69
CA GLU A 20 -11.53 -14.76 -9.74
C GLU A 20 -10.67 -13.54 -10.10
N TYR A 21 -10.33 -13.38 -11.39
CA TYR A 21 -9.56 -12.23 -11.88
C TYR A 21 -10.28 -10.91 -11.62
N ILE A 22 -11.57 -10.82 -11.99
CA ILE A 22 -12.37 -9.60 -11.76
C ILE A 22 -12.42 -9.29 -10.26
N PHE A 23 -12.65 -10.29 -9.42
CA PHE A 23 -12.66 -10.11 -7.97
C PHE A 23 -11.31 -9.61 -7.43
N LEU A 24 -10.19 -10.20 -7.87
CA LEU A 24 -8.85 -9.79 -7.47
C LEU A 24 -8.52 -8.36 -7.92
N GLN A 25 -8.86 -8.01 -9.16
CA GLN A 25 -8.65 -6.68 -9.70
C GLN A 25 -9.45 -5.64 -8.92
N THR A 26 -10.74 -5.92 -8.67
CA THR A 26 -11.59 -5.06 -7.83
C THR A 26 -11.07 -4.93 -6.41
N ALA A 27 -10.59 -6.02 -5.79
CA ALA A 27 -9.99 -5.97 -4.46
C ALA A 27 -8.70 -5.13 -4.43
N TYR A 28 -7.88 -5.23 -5.47
CA TYR A 28 -6.65 -4.47 -5.64
C TYR A 28 -6.94 -2.97 -5.79
N GLU A 29 -7.89 -2.60 -6.65
CA GLU A 29 -8.31 -1.20 -6.88
C GLU A 29 -8.97 -0.59 -5.64
N ASN A 30 -9.88 -1.32 -5.00
CA ASN A 30 -10.55 -0.87 -3.77
C ASN A 30 -9.56 -0.61 -2.63
N SER A 31 -8.46 -1.37 -2.58
CA SER A 31 -7.40 -1.14 -1.60
C SER A 31 -6.71 0.21 -1.84
N ASP A 32 -6.47 0.58 -3.10
CA ASP A 32 -5.85 1.86 -3.45
C ASP A 32 -6.76 3.06 -3.09
N THR A 33 -8.06 2.97 -3.37
CA THR A 33 -9.05 4.00 -2.98
C THR A 33 -9.06 4.24 -1.47
N LYS A 34 -9.00 3.17 -0.67
CA LYS A 34 -8.92 3.27 0.79
C LYS A 34 -7.63 3.92 1.25
N VAL A 35 -6.49 3.58 0.65
CA VAL A 35 -5.20 4.18 0.95
C VAL A 35 -5.21 5.68 0.63
N ILE A 36 -5.74 6.09 -0.52
CA ILE A 36 -5.88 7.51 -0.89
C ILE A 36 -6.73 8.26 0.15
N THR A 37 -7.83 7.67 0.59
CA THR A 37 -8.70 8.27 1.61
C THR A 37 -7.93 8.50 2.91
N ILE A 38 -7.22 7.48 3.40
CA ILE A 38 -6.42 7.57 4.64
C ILE A 38 -5.29 8.59 4.49
N LYS A 39 -4.62 8.63 3.33
CA LYS A 39 -3.59 9.63 3.04
C LYS A 39 -4.13 11.05 3.10
N SER A 40 -5.31 11.30 2.53
CA SER A 40 -5.94 12.62 2.53
C SER A 40 -6.25 13.10 3.95
N TRP A 41 -6.89 12.24 4.76
CA TRP A 41 -7.18 12.56 6.16
C TRP A 41 -5.92 12.72 7.00
N GLY A 42 -4.93 11.84 6.81
CA GLY A 42 -3.65 11.92 7.51
C GLY A 42 -2.90 13.21 7.18
N THR A 43 -2.85 13.60 5.90
CA THR A 43 -2.19 14.83 5.44
C THR A 43 -2.85 16.07 6.02
N LEU A 44 -4.19 16.10 6.07
CA LEU A 44 -4.94 17.20 6.67
C LEU A 44 -4.62 17.35 8.17
N LEU A 45 -4.69 16.26 8.94
CA LEU A 45 -4.44 16.26 10.38
C LEU A 45 -3.00 16.68 10.69
N ILE A 46 -2.03 16.14 9.97
CA ILE A 46 -0.62 16.48 10.11
C ILE A 46 -0.35 17.93 9.76
N SER A 47 -0.93 18.44 8.66
CA SER A 47 -0.76 19.84 8.26
C SER A 47 -1.34 20.79 9.31
N GLY A 48 -2.49 20.43 9.90
CA GLY A 48 -3.05 21.15 11.05
C GLY A 48 -2.12 21.14 12.27
N ALA A 49 -1.53 19.99 12.59
CA ALA A 49 -0.57 19.88 13.69
C ALA A 49 0.69 20.73 13.47
N ILE A 50 1.20 20.83 12.24
CA ILE A 50 2.29 21.75 11.89
C ILE A 50 1.89 23.21 12.17
N ALA A 51 0.70 23.62 11.72
CA ALA A 51 0.21 24.98 11.93
C ALA A 51 0.05 25.32 13.42
N VAL A 52 -0.51 24.40 14.19
CA VAL A 52 -0.62 24.53 15.66
C VAL A 52 0.77 24.56 16.31
N GLY A 53 1.70 23.72 15.87
CA GLY A 53 3.09 23.70 16.35
C GLY A 53 3.79 25.05 16.17
N PHE A 54 3.60 25.71 15.03
CA PHE A 54 4.11 27.07 14.81
C PHE A 54 3.43 28.12 15.67
N LYS A 55 2.10 28.03 15.82
CA LYS A 55 1.31 28.95 16.64
C LYS A 55 1.73 28.90 18.11
N GLU A 56 1.92 27.69 18.64
CA GLU A 56 2.26 27.48 20.06
C GLU A 56 3.76 27.48 20.32
N ARG A 57 4.59 27.51 19.25
CA ARG A 57 6.06 27.31 19.33
C ARG A 57 6.44 26.08 20.15
N SER A 58 5.66 25.00 20.03
CA SER A 58 5.83 23.79 20.84
C SER A 58 6.67 22.75 20.12
N CYS A 59 7.88 22.51 20.61
CA CYS A 59 8.75 21.44 20.12
C CYS A 59 8.08 20.07 20.22
N LEU A 60 7.28 19.84 21.27
CA LEU A 60 6.56 18.57 21.48
C LEU A 60 5.57 18.28 20.35
N ILE A 61 4.87 19.30 19.85
CA ILE A 61 3.90 19.14 18.75
C ILE A 61 4.63 18.75 17.46
N PHE A 62 5.78 19.37 17.18
CA PHE A 62 6.59 19.00 16.02
C PHE A 62 7.16 17.58 16.12
N VAL A 63 7.63 17.16 17.30
CA VAL A 63 8.09 15.78 17.54
C VAL A 63 6.94 14.79 17.33
N ALA A 64 5.76 15.06 17.88
CA ALA A 64 4.58 14.22 17.69
C ALA A 64 4.18 14.14 16.21
N THR A 65 4.25 15.26 15.49
CA THR A 65 3.93 15.34 14.05
C THR A 65 4.94 14.54 13.22
N ALA A 66 6.23 14.66 13.50
CA ALA A 66 7.28 13.88 12.84
C ALA A 66 7.10 12.38 13.07
N PHE A 67 6.78 11.99 14.30
CA PHE A 67 6.50 10.58 14.63
C PHE A 67 5.26 10.06 13.90
N ALA A 68 4.16 10.83 13.88
CA ALA A 68 2.95 10.48 13.14
C ALA A 68 3.23 10.30 11.64
N SER A 69 4.06 11.16 11.05
CA SER A 69 4.50 11.04 9.65
C SER A 69 5.22 9.71 9.39
N ILE A 70 6.16 9.33 10.27
CA ILE A 70 6.89 8.06 10.16
C ILE A 70 5.93 6.87 10.30
N MET A 71 4.96 6.93 11.21
CA MET A 71 3.97 5.86 11.39
C MET A 71 3.08 5.69 10.16
N LEU A 72 2.61 6.79 9.55
CA LEU A 72 1.83 6.71 8.31
C LEU A 72 2.67 6.18 7.15
N TRP A 73 3.94 6.60 7.06
CA TRP A 73 4.88 6.09 6.05
C TRP A 73 5.08 4.57 6.16
N TYR A 74 5.34 4.08 7.38
CA TYR A 74 5.48 2.65 7.64
C TYR A 74 4.19 1.89 7.33
N LEU A 75 3.04 2.43 7.74
CA LEU A 75 1.74 1.82 7.52
C LEU A 75 1.43 1.70 6.01
N GLU A 76 1.75 2.72 5.21
CA GLU A 76 1.61 2.63 3.76
C GLU A 76 2.51 1.55 3.16
N ALA A 77 3.77 1.46 3.58
CA ALA A 77 4.68 0.41 3.10
C ALA A 77 4.11 -0.98 3.38
N ARG A 78 3.53 -1.19 4.57
CA ARG A 78 2.84 -2.44 4.93
C ARG A 78 1.63 -2.70 4.04
N TRP A 79 0.81 -1.69 3.75
CA TRP A 79 -0.30 -1.84 2.79
C TRP A 79 0.16 -2.24 1.41
N LYS A 80 1.27 -1.66 0.90
CA LYS A 80 1.81 -2.04 -0.40
C LYS A 80 2.31 -3.50 -0.41
N THR A 81 2.94 -3.97 0.66
CA THR A 81 3.30 -5.40 0.79
C THR A 81 2.09 -6.33 0.74
N PHE A 82 0.98 -5.93 1.39
CA PHE A 82 -0.28 -6.68 1.36
C PHE A 82 -0.90 -6.69 -0.05
N GLN A 83 -0.96 -5.52 -0.69
CA GLN A 83 -1.52 -5.34 -2.03
C GLN A 83 -0.73 -6.14 -3.09
N TYR A 84 0.61 -6.09 -3.02
CA TYR A 84 1.47 -6.72 -4.04
C TYR A 84 1.48 -8.25 -3.96
N SER A 85 1.10 -8.82 -2.82
CA SER A 85 0.97 -10.27 -2.66
C SER A 85 -0.15 -10.86 -3.55
N PHE A 86 -1.09 -10.05 -4.05
CA PHE A 86 -2.08 -10.50 -5.04
C PHE A 86 -1.54 -10.57 -6.48
N ILE A 87 -0.48 -9.81 -6.79
CA ILE A 87 0.03 -9.66 -8.17
C ILE A 87 0.45 -11.01 -8.75
N ALA A 88 1.06 -11.89 -7.96
CA ALA A 88 1.48 -13.21 -8.45
C ALA A 88 0.29 -14.06 -8.92
N ARG A 89 -0.85 -14.00 -8.22
CA ARG A 89 -2.06 -14.72 -8.61
C ARG A 89 -2.70 -14.11 -9.85
N ILE A 90 -2.78 -12.78 -9.91
CA ILE A 90 -3.28 -12.05 -11.09
C ILE A 90 -2.46 -12.44 -12.32
N ASN A 91 -1.13 -12.31 -12.25
CA ASN A 91 -0.22 -12.68 -13.33
C ASN A 91 -0.39 -14.15 -13.74
N ARG A 92 -0.58 -15.07 -12.79
CA ARG A 92 -0.78 -16.48 -13.11
C ARG A 92 -2.07 -16.72 -13.90
N ILE A 93 -3.16 -16.03 -13.55
CA ILE A 93 -4.42 -16.12 -14.30
C ILE A 93 -4.25 -15.53 -15.70
N GLU A 94 -3.60 -14.38 -15.84
CA GLU A 94 -3.37 -13.77 -17.15
C GLU A 94 -2.51 -14.65 -18.07
N ARG A 95 -1.46 -15.29 -17.53
CA ARG A 95 -0.60 -16.21 -18.28
C ARG A 95 -1.37 -17.43 -18.79
N TRP A 96 -2.36 -17.90 -18.04
CA TRP A 96 -3.26 -18.96 -18.48
C TRP A 96 -4.13 -18.49 -19.66
N PHE A 97 -4.70 -17.28 -19.59
CA PHE A 97 -5.48 -16.69 -20.70
C PHE A 97 -4.62 -16.40 -21.94
N ARG A 98 -3.35 -16.03 -21.78
CA ARG A 98 -2.38 -15.86 -22.87
C ARG A 98 -1.84 -17.17 -23.43
N GLN A 99 -2.23 -18.32 -22.87
CA GLN A 99 -1.75 -19.65 -23.27
C GLN A 99 -0.23 -19.84 -23.11
N GLU A 100 0.43 -19.03 -22.27
CA GLU A 100 1.88 -19.07 -22.01
C GLU A 100 2.27 -20.17 -21.01
N GLN A 101 1.34 -20.52 -20.12
CA GLN A 101 1.47 -21.63 -19.17
C GLN A 101 0.11 -22.32 -19.03
N PRO A 102 -0.13 -23.40 -19.81
CA PRO A 102 -1.38 -24.18 -19.70
C PRO A 102 -1.38 -25.12 -18.48
N ASP A 103 -0.51 -24.89 -17.49
CA ASP A 103 -0.44 -25.65 -16.26
C ASP A 103 -1.83 -25.75 -15.59
N ASP A 104 -2.06 -26.84 -14.85
CA ASP A 104 -3.26 -27.06 -14.02
C ASP A 104 -3.41 -25.92 -13.00
N ILE A 105 -4.10 -24.86 -13.42
CA ILE A 105 -4.46 -23.74 -12.58
C ILE A 105 -5.81 -24.05 -11.94
N LYS A 106 -5.80 -24.23 -10.63
CA LYS A 106 -7.03 -24.40 -9.87
C LYS A 106 -7.63 -23.02 -9.59
N PRO A 107 -8.92 -22.78 -9.86
CA PRO A 107 -9.57 -21.51 -9.55
C PRO A 107 -9.75 -21.33 -8.03
N PHE A 108 -10.03 -20.09 -7.63
CA PHE A 108 -10.35 -19.68 -6.26
C PHE A 108 -9.27 -20.01 -5.22
N GLN A 109 -8.00 -19.90 -5.60
CA GLN A 109 -6.84 -20.15 -4.71
C GLN A 109 -6.24 -18.84 -4.15
N ILE A 110 -7.04 -17.79 -4.06
CA ILE A 110 -6.61 -16.43 -3.69
C ILE A 110 -5.81 -16.42 -2.38
N PHE A 111 -6.40 -16.93 -1.29
CA PHE A 111 -5.79 -16.85 0.04
C PHE A 111 -4.47 -17.62 0.11
N ASN A 112 -4.43 -18.84 -0.44
CA ASN A 112 -3.23 -19.66 -0.46
C ASN A 112 -2.12 -19.03 -1.30
N ALA A 113 -2.48 -18.49 -2.48
CA ALA A 113 -1.53 -17.79 -3.34
C ALA A 113 -0.99 -16.53 -2.66
N TRP A 114 -1.87 -15.74 -2.04
CA TRP A 114 -1.49 -14.55 -1.28
C TRP A 114 -0.56 -14.90 -0.12
N MET A 115 -0.89 -15.92 0.68
CA MET A 115 -0.11 -16.32 1.86
C MET A 115 1.29 -16.80 1.46
N LYS A 116 1.38 -17.56 0.37
CA LYS A 116 2.65 -18.02 -0.19
C LYS A 116 3.57 -16.86 -0.54
N GLU A 117 3.05 -15.84 -1.23
CA GLU A 117 3.84 -14.65 -1.57
C GLU A 117 4.16 -13.80 -0.34
N TYR A 118 3.20 -13.69 0.58
CA TYR A 118 3.36 -12.91 1.80
C TYR A 118 4.43 -13.50 2.71
N ASP A 119 4.31 -14.75 3.11
CA ASP A 119 5.29 -15.41 3.96
C ASP A 119 6.64 -15.63 3.23
N GLY A 120 6.63 -15.81 1.92
CA GLY A 120 7.84 -16.04 1.12
C GLY A 120 8.70 -14.80 0.92
N TYR A 121 8.10 -13.61 0.73
CA TYR A 121 8.86 -12.40 0.43
C TYR A 121 8.31 -11.16 1.15
N TYR A 122 7.01 -10.87 1.04
CA TYR A 122 6.45 -9.58 1.43
C TYR A 122 6.36 -9.33 2.95
N LYS A 123 6.46 -10.37 3.77
CA LYS A 123 6.58 -10.29 5.23
C LYS A 123 7.98 -9.87 5.69
N SER A 124 8.99 -10.03 4.84
CA SER A 124 10.37 -9.72 5.21
C SER A 124 10.57 -8.22 5.45
N PRO A 125 11.42 -7.82 6.41
CA PRO A 125 11.78 -6.42 6.63
C PRO A 125 12.34 -5.76 5.36
N GLY A 126 13.09 -6.52 4.54
CA GLY A 126 13.65 -6.04 3.28
C GLY A 126 12.58 -5.67 2.25
N ALA A 127 11.51 -6.46 2.14
CA ALA A 127 10.39 -6.12 1.26
C ALA A 127 9.64 -4.88 1.73
N ILE A 128 9.40 -4.75 3.04
CA ILE A 128 8.78 -3.56 3.63
C ILE A 128 9.63 -2.32 3.36
N TRP A 129 10.95 -2.41 3.57
CA TRP A 129 11.87 -1.31 3.30
C TRP A 129 11.90 -0.92 1.82
N LYS A 130 11.91 -1.92 0.93
CA LYS A 130 11.83 -1.69 -0.51
C LYS A 130 10.56 -0.94 -0.88
N MET A 131 9.41 -1.31 -0.30
CA MET A 131 8.14 -0.59 -0.52
C MET A 131 8.20 0.82 0.06
N ALA A 132 8.72 0.99 1.27
CA ALA A 132 8.87 2.29 1.92
C ALA A 132 9.72 3.27 1.10
N SER A 133 10.74 2.75 0.41
CA SER A 133 11.68 3.54 -0.41
C SER A 133 11.16 3.86 -1.81
N THR A 134 9.96 3.40 -2.19
CA THR A 134 9.39 3.76 -3.50
C THR A 134 8.96 5.23 -3.51
N PRO A 135 9.21 5.99 -4.60
CA PRO A 135 8.87 7.42 -4.69
C PRO A 135 7.41 7.71 -4.33
N PHE A 136 6.48 6.85 -4.76
CA PHE A 136 5.06 7.03 -4.47
C PHE A 136 4.72 6.93 -2.97
N VAL A 137 5.53 6.21 -2.19
CA VAL A 137 5.30 5.97 -0.77
C VAL A 137 5.97 7.05 0.09
N PHE A 138 7.28 7.34 -0.08
CA PHE A 138 7.95 8.27 0.84
C PHE A 138 7.70 9.77 0.55
N THR A 139 7.38 10.14 -0.69
CA THR A 139 7.27 11.55 -1.11
C THR A 139 6.35 12.41 -0.23
N PRO A 140 5.13 11.99 0.15
CA PRO A 140 4.29 12.85 1.00
C PRO A 140 4.87 13.03 2.42
N TYR A 141 5.54 12.01 2.96
CA TYR A 141 5.99 12.00 4.36
C TYR A 141 7.31 12.74 4.57
N ILE A 142 8.19 12.75 3.56
CA ILE A 142 9.48 13.46 3.67
C ILE A 142 9.26 14.97 3.82
N PHE A 143 8.29 15.57 3.10
CA PHE A 143 8.00 17.00 3.22
C PHE A 143 7.47 17.35 4.61
N VAL A 144 6.57 16.52 5.14
CA VAL A 144 6.05 16.69 6.50
C VAL A 144 7.15 16.57 7.54
N PHE A 145 8.00 15.55 7.41
CA PHE A 145 9.09 15.30 8.33
C PHE A 145 10.07 16.48 8.34
N MET A 146 10.47 16.96 7.15
CA MET A 146 11.34 18.13 7.01
C MET A 146 10.70 19.40 7.58
N ALA A 147 9.42 19.64 7.31
CA ALA A 147 8.69 20.78 7.87
C ALA A 147 8.64 20.73 9.41
N SER A 148 8.47 19.54 9.99
CA SER A 148 8.49 19.34 11.45
C SER A 148 9.86 19.61 12.04
N LEU A 149 10.95 19.17 11.38
CA LEU A 149 12.31 19.46 11.81
C LEU A 149 12.62 20.96 11.79
N VAL A 150 12.22 21.66 10.73
CA VAL A 150 12.35 23.14 10.66
C VAL A 150 11.54 23.79 11.77
N GLY A 151 10.31 23.32 12.01
CA GLY A 151 9.47 23.79 13.10
C GLY A 151 10.12 23.65 14.48
N MET A 152 10.78 22.52 14.76
CA MET A 152 11.53 22.32 16.01
C MET A 152 12.65 23.35 16.18
N ILE A 153 13.41 23.62 15.12
CA ILE A 153 14.48 24.63 15.15
C ILE A 153 13.87 26.00 15.47
N VAL A 154 12.80 26.41 14.76
CA VAL A 154 12.12 27.69 14.99
C VAL A 154 11.55 27.81 16.40
N ALA A 155 10.96 26.74 16.93
CA ALA A 155 10.42 26.70 18.29
C ALA A 155 11.51 26.85 19.37
N SER A 156 12.73 26.40 19.08
CA SER A 156 13.87 26.52 20.00
C SER A 156 14.51 27.92 20.03
N LEU A 157 14.20 28.77 19.04
CA LEU A 157 14.72 30.13 18.99
C LEU A 157 13.99 31.05 19.98
N PRO A 158 14.70 32.05 20.55
CA PRO A 158 14.07 33.05 21.41
C PRO A 158 12.87 33.70 20.72
N SER A 159 11.82 34.01 21.48
CA SER A 159 10.73 34.83 20.97
C SER A 159 11.28 36.21 20.56
N PRO A 160 10.93 36.74 19.38
CA PRO A 160 11.26 38.11 19.06
C PRO A 160 10.67 39.04 20.13
N PRO A 161 11.35 40.16 20.46
CA PRO A 161 10.81 41.12 21.40
C PRO A 161 9.44 41.62 20.93
N PRO A 162 8.49 41.89 21.85
CA PRO A 162 7.21 42.48 21.48
C PRO A 162 7.44 43.83 20.77
N PRO A 163 6.57 44.19 19.82
CA PRO A 163 6.64 45.47 19.09
C PRO A 163 6.48 46.68 20.01
#